data_AF-A0A8C0WBK3-F1
#
_entry.id   AF-A0A8C0WBK3-F1
#
_cell.length_a   1.000
_cell.length_b   1.000
_cell.length_c   1.000
_cell.angle_alpha   90.00
_cell.angle_beta   90.00
_cell.angle_gamma   90.00
#
_symmetry.space_group_name_H-M   'P 1'
#
loop_
_entity.id
_entity.type
_entity.pdbx_description
1 polymer ?
#
loop_
_entity_poly.entity_id
_entity_poly.type
_entity_poly.pdbx_seq_one_letter_code
_entity_poly.pdbx_strand_id
1 'polypeptide(L)'
;GSLLLLLVLNLLLCKNVAASPACAGGAANCRLSLQDLFTRAVALSDNIYKVAEDTFRDFQQTYATGREFISRAINSCHTSSIPTPADKDQALNTESGTLLNTVQGLLRYWEDPLQHLTTTVRDMKEFPVDMIRRVQEIEYKTHQLREGVEKIIKQVEPGVVNDDIFSAWSGRSSLQEGDKNSHLVGFYNLFHCLRRDTNKVDNFLKILKCKCLFQA
;
A
#
# COMPACT_ATOMS: atom_id res chain seq x y z
N GLY A 1 6.14 7.20 34.87
CA GLY A 1 4.70 7.44 35.13
C GLY A 1 4.08 8.34 34.10
N SER A 2 4.42 9.64 34.08
CA SER A 2 3.75 10.64 33.24
C SER A 2 3.93 10.49 31.72
N LEU A 3 5.11 10.06 31.26
CA LEU A 3 5.39 9.91 29.81
C LEU A 3 4.57 8.78 29.15
N LEU A 4 4.40 7.66 29.86
CA LEU A 4 3.59 6.54 29.40
C LEU A 4 2.11 6.91 29.31
N LEU A 5 1.61 7.74 30.24
CA LEU A 5 0.24 8.24 30.22
C LEU A 5 -0.02 9.18 29.02
N LEU A 6 0.91 10.08 28.70
CA LEU A 6 0.83 10.96 27.52
C LEU A 6 0.85 10.16 26.21
N LEU A 7 1.74 9.16 26.09
CA LEU A 7 1.78 8.26 24.94
C LEU A 7 0.47 7.48 24.77
N VAL A 8 -0.10 6.95 25.85
CA VAL A 8 -1.37 6.21 25.81
C VAL A 8 -2.55 7.14 25.47
N LEU A 9 -2.58 8.37 25.99
CA LEU A 9 -3.64 9.35 25.63
C LEU A 9 -3.57 9.76 24.15
N ASN A 10 -2.38 10.00 23.61
CA ASN A 10 -2.21 10.34 22.19
C ASN A 10 -2.62 9.19 21.27
N LEU A 11 -2.39 7.94 21.67
CA LEU A 11 -2.88 6.75 20.95
C LEU A 11 -4.40 6.60 21.01
N LEU A 12 -5.05 7.02 22.10
CA LEU A 12 -6.52 7.01 22.24
C LEU A 12 -7.17 8.12 21.41
N LEU A 13 -6.56 9.31 21.33
CA LEU A 13 -7.01 10.42 20.48
C LEU A 13 -7.00 10.05 18.99
N CYS A 14 -6.08 9.18 18.56
CA CYS A 14 -6.07 8.65 17.19
C CYS A 14 -7.31 7.86 16.78
N LYS A 15 -8.13 7.37 17.72
CA LYS A 15 -9.33 6.58 17.39
C LYS A 15 -10.51 7.45 16.98
N ASN A 16 -10.53 8.75 17.31
CA ASN A 16 -11.71 9.60 17.13
C ASN A 16 -11.33 10.95 16.51
N VAL A 17 -11.39 11.04 15.17
CA VAL A 17 -11.31 12.32 14.47
C VAL A 17 -12.29 12.31 13.29
N ALA A 18 -13.35 13.12 13.40
CA ALA A 18 -14.24 13.40 12.29
C ALA A 18 -13.54 14.33 11.28
N ALA A 19 -13.72 14.05 9.99
CA ALA A 19 -13.18 14.89 8.92
C ALA A 19 -13.98 16.19 8.82
N SER A 20 -13.29 17.33 8.71
CA SER A 20 -13.93 18.61 8.34
C SER A 20 -14.12 18.65 6.81
N PRO A 21 -15.20 19.25 6.28
CA PRO A 21 -15.36 19.35 4.83
C PRO A 21 -14.30 20.29 4.26
N ALA A 22 -13.32 19.73 3.55
CA ALA A 22 -12.28 20.51 2.91
C ALA A 22 -12.85 21.28 1.70
N CYS A 23 -12.79 22.61 1.78
CA CYS A 23 -13.06 23.60 0.73
C CYS A 23 -14.55 23.76 0.33
N ALA A 24 -15.35 24.32 1.25
CA ALA A 24 -16.56 25.05 0.86
C ALA A 24 -16.16 26.46 0.39
N GLY A 25 -16.21 26.70 -0.93
CA GLY A 25 -16.15 28.05 -1.50
C GLY A 25 -14.86 28.40 -2.26
N GLY A 26 -14.75 27.95 -3.51
CA GLY A 26 -14.21 28.71 -4.66
C GLY A 26 -12.85 29.43 -4.59
N ALA A 27 -12.02 29.27 -3.56
CA ALA A 27 -10.75 29.97 -3.45
C ALA A 27 -9.69 29.30 -4.34
N ALA A 28 -9.09 30.09 -5.25
CA ALA A 28 -8.06 29.66 -6.21
C ALA A 28 -6.79 29.04 -5.59
N ASN A 29 -6.66 29.04 -4.26
CA ASN A 29 -5.57 28.45 -3.48
C ASN A 29 -6.08 27.50 -2.36
N CYS A 30 -6.99 26.59 -2.67
CA CYS A 30 -7.37 25.50 -1.75
C CYS A 30 -6.17 24.57 -1.50
N ARG A 31 -5.36 24.87 -0.49
CA ARG A 31 -4.31 23.96 0.01
C ARG A 31 -4.93 23.05 1.06
N LEU A 32 -4.95 21.74 0.78
CA LEU A 32 -5.39 20.74 1.77
C LEU A 32 -4.49 20.78 3.00
N SER A 33 -5.10 20.73 4.17
CA SER A 33 -4.37 20.59 5.43
C SER A 33 -3.66 19.24 5.50
N LEU A 34 -2.60 19.14 6.31
CA LEU A 34 -1.90 17.87 6.55
C LEU A 34 -2.86 16.80 7.12
N GLN A 35 -3.80 17.23 7.97
CA GLN A 35 -4.85 16.37 8.52
C GLN A 35 -5.78 15.82 7.44
N ASP A 36 -6.21 16.64 6.49
CA ASP A 36 -7.06 16.20 5.38
C ASP A 36 -6.31 15.25 4.45
N LEU A 37 -5.04 15.53 4.16
CA LEU A 37 -4.19 14.66 3.35
C LEU A 37 -4.04 13.28 3.99
N PHE A 38 -3.67 13.20 5.27
CA PHE A 38 -3.58 11.93 5.97
C PHE A 38 -4.92 11.22 6.07
N THR A 39 -6.02 11.94 6.31
CA THR A 39 -7.35 11.33 6.39
C THR A 39 -7.76 10.69 5.07
N ARG A 40 -7.50 11.36 3.94
CA ARG A 40 -7.74 10.80 2.61
C ARG A 40 -6.80 9.63 2.31
N ALA A 41 -5.51 9.75 2.63
CA ALA A 41 -4.53 8.71 2.39
C ALA A 41 -4.84 7.42 3.17
N VAL A 42 -5.20 7.53 4.46
CA VAL A 42 -5.59 6.38 5.30
C VAL A 42 -6.89 5.74 4.79
N ALA A 43 -7.88 6.53 4.39
CA ALA A 43 -9.12 5.97 3.84
C ALA A 43 -8.87 5.20 2.52
N LEU A 44 -7.98 5.74 1.68
CA LEU A 44 -7.61 5.12 0.41
C LEU A 44 -6.77 3.85 0.61
N SER A 45 -5.77 3.88 1.51
CA SER A 45 -4.94 2.71 1.83
C SER A 45 -5.76 1.56 2.43
N ASP A 46 -6.68 1.87 3.34
CA ASP A 46 -7.57 0.89 3.97
C ASP A 46 -8.47 0.20 2.94
N ASN A 47 -8.98 0.98 1.98
CA ASN A 47 -9.76 0.43 0.89
C ASN A 47 -8.90 -0.45 -0.06
N ILE A 48 -7.71 0.01 -0.47
CA ILE A 48 -6.81 -0.78 -1.32
C ILE A 48 -6.47 -2.12 -0.65
N TYR A 49 -6.10 -2.10 0.63
CA TYR A 49 -5.78 -3.30 1.37
C TYR A 49 -6.95 -4.28 1.42
N LYS A 50 -8.18 -3.80 1.73
CA LYS A 50 -9.38 -4.65 1.74
C LYS A 50 -9.64 -5.30 0.39
N VAL A 51 -9.54 -4.52 -0.69
CA VAL A 51 -9.75 -5.05 -2.06
C VAL A 51 -8.66 -6.06 -2.42
N ALA A 52 -7.40 -5.83 -2.03
CA ALA A 52 -6.29 -6.76 -2.25
C ALA A 52 -6.45 -8.06 -1.45
N GLU A 53 -6.87 -7.98 -0.19
CA GLU A 53 -7.18 -9.14 0.67
C GLU A 53 -8.32 -9.97 0.08
N ASP A 54 -9.41 -9.33 -0.32
CA ASP A 54 -10.54 -10.00 -0.95
C ASP A 54 -10.15 -10.67 -2.28
N THR A 55 -9.34 -9.97 -3.09
CA THR A 55 -8.84 -10.50 -4.36
C THR A 55 -7.95 -11.72 -4.16
N PHE A 56 -7.02 -11.65 -3.20
CA PHE A 56 -6.14 -12.78 -2.88
C PHE A 56 -6.93 -13.97 -2.35
N ARG A 57 -7.87 -13.75 -1.43
CA ARG A 57 -8.72 -14.80 -0.87
C ARG A 57 -9.51 -15.52 -1.97
N ASP A 58 -10.16 -14.78 -2.85
CA ASP A 58 -10.98 -15.36 -3.92
C ASP A 58 -10.11 -16.09 -4.94
N PHE A 59 -8.94 -15.54 -5.28
CA PHE A 59 -7.97 -16.23 -6.13
C PHE A 59 -7.51 -17.54 -5.50
N GLN A 60 -7.17 -17.52 -4.21
CA GLN A 60 -6.71 -18.70 -3.49
C GLN A 60 -7.77 -19.80 -3.47
N GLN A 61 -9.02 -19.43 -3.18
CA GLN A 61 -10.15 -20.37 -3.14
C GLN A 61 -10.51 -20.95 -4.51
N THR A 62 -10.30 -20.18 -5.58
CA THR A 62 -10.68 -20.61 -6.93
C THR A 62 -9.57 -21.40 -7.63
N TYR A 63 -8.30 -21.00 -7.46
CA TYR A 63 -7.19 -21.50 -8.27
C TYR A 63 -6.06 -22.18 -7.47
N ALA A 64 -6.00 -22.01 -6.15
CA ALA A 64 -4.86 -22.42 -5.32
C ALA A 64 -5.23 -23.37 -4.16
N THR A 65 -6.17 -24.29 -4.39
CA THR A 65 -6.71 -25.18 -3.34
C THR A 65 -5.85 -26.42 -3.04
N GLY A 66 -4.93 -26.79 -3.94
CA GLY A 66 -4.06 -27.97 -3.78
C GLY A 66 -2.80 -27.70 -2.94
N ARG A 67 -2.45 -28.62 -2.04
CA ARG A 67 -1.20 -28.51 -1.22
C ARG A 67 0.08 -28.43 -2.07
N GLU A 68 0.09 -29.08 -3.23
CA GLU A 68 1.22 -29.02 -4.19
C GLU A 68 1.40 -27.65 -4.84
N PHE A 69 0.34 -26.84 -4.89
CA PHE A 69 0.40 -25.48 -5.42
C PHE A 69 1.10 -24.54 -4.43
N ILE A 70 0.71 -24.65 -3.15
CA ILE A 70 1.30 -23.85 -2.06
C ILE A 70 2.77 -24.20 -1.85
N SER A 71 3.19 -25.46 -2.01
CA SER A 71 4.59 -25.86 -1.86
C SER A 71 5.50 -25.34 -2.98
N ARG A 72 4.96 -25.02 -4.16
CA ARG A 72 5.68 -24.42 -5.29
C ARG A 72 5.72 -22.89 -5.23
N ALA A 73 4.84 -22.27 -4.44
CA ALA A 73 4.79 -20.84 -4.27
C ALA A 73 6.02 -20.35 -3.48
N ILE A 74 6.89 -19.60 -4.15
CA ILE A 74 7.97 -18.85 -3.50
C ILE A 74 7.34 -17.58 -2.91
N ASN A 75 7.12 -17.55 -1.60
CA ASN A 75 6.58 -16.39 -0.89
C ASN A 75 7.59 -15.23 -0.73
N SER A 76 8.52 -15.08 -1.68
CA SER A 76 9.46 -13.98 -1.72
C SER A 76 8.89 -12.87 -2.59
N CYS A 77 8.83 -11.66 -2.04
CA CYS A 77 8.32 -10.49 -2.75
C CYS A 77 9.47 -9.61 -3.24
N HIS A 78 9.29 -8.95 -4.38
CA HIS A 78 10.30 -8.07 -4.97
C HIS A 78 10.65 -6.87 -4.08
N THR A 79 9.75 -6.49 -3.18
CA THR A 79 9.93 -5.43 -2.17
C THR A 79 10.68 -5.89 -0.91
N SER A 80 11.10 -7.16 -0.81
CA SER A 80 11.77 -7.67 0.39
C SER A 80 13.12 -7.01 0.67
N SER A 81 13.72 -6.33 -0.31
CA SER A 81 14.94 -5.53 -0.13
C SER A 81 14.70 -4.18 0.54
N ILE A 82 13.45 -3.69 0.60
CA ILE A 82 13.10 -2.44 1.27
C ILE A 82 13.18 -2.67 2.78
N PRO A 83 14.01 -1.93 3.53
CA PRO A 83 14.00 -1.98 4.98
C PRO A 83 12.64 -1.51 5.49
N THR A 84 11.84 -2.43 6.02
CA THR A 84 10.55 -2.12 6.65
C THR A 84 10.61 -2.48 8.13
N PRO A 85 10.08 -1.63 9.03
CA PRO A 85 9.91 -2.01 10.43
C PRO A 85 9.20 -3.36 10.56
N ALA A 86 9.75 -4.26 11.37
CA ALA A 86 9.26 -5.64 11.49
C ALA A 86 7.95 -5.73 12.29
N ASP A 87 7.74 -4.77 13.20
CA ASP A 87 6.63 -4.75 14.13
C ASP A 87 6.17 -3.31 14.43
N LYS A 88 5.10 -3.22 15.22
CA LYS A 88 4.46 -1.96 15.59
C LYS A 88 5.39 -1.06 16.40
N ASP A 89 6.21 -1.62 17.29
CA ASP A 89 7.05 -0.84 18.19
C ASP A 89 8.22 -0.22 17.41
N GLN A 90 8.83 -0.99 16.51
CA GLN A 90 9.81 -0.46 15.55
C GLN A 90 9.21 0.64 14.67
N ALA A 91 7.99 0.45 14.16
CA ALA A 91 7.33 1.45 13.33
C ALA A 91 7.03 2.75 14.11
N LEU A 92 6.62 2.64 15.38
CA LEU A 92 6.41 3.80 16.25
C LEU A 92 7.72 4.55 16.54
N ASN A 93 8.84 3.83 16.69
CA ASN A 93 10.16 4.41 16.96
C ASN A 93 10.90 4.91 15.71
N THR A 94 10.47 4.53 14.50
CA THR A 94 11.09 4.98 13.24
C THR A 94 10.75 6.45 12.97
N GLU A 95 11.72 7.26 12.57
CA GLU A 95 11.49 8.67 12.22
C GLU A 95 10.40 8.82 11.13
N SER A 96 9.56 9.84 11.25
CA SER A 96 8.40 10.02 10.37
C SER A 96 8.80 10.14 8.89
N GLY A 97 9.90 10.84 8.58
CA GLY A 97 10.47 10.92 7.23
C GLY A 97 10.86 9.56 6.66
N THR A 98 11.68 8.83 7.41
CA THR A 98 12.09 7.47 7.05
C THR A 98 10.89 6.57 6.78
N LEU A 99 9.87 6.60 7.65
CA LEU A 99 8.67 5.78 7.47
C LEU A 99 7.80 6.23 6.28
N LEU A 100 7.72 7.53 6.00
CA LEU A 100 7.08 8.07 4.79
C LEU A 100 7.82 7.61 3.52
N ASN A 101 9.15 7.61 3.55
CA ASN A 101 9.98 7.16 2.43
C ASN A 101 9.81 5.65 2.20
N THR A 102 9.71 4.85 3.26
CA THR A 102 9.34 3.44 3.16
C THR A 102 7.98 3.24 2.47
N VAL A 103 6.95 4.01 2.86
CA VAL A 103 5.62 3.96 2.21
C VAL A 103 5.72 4.35 0.73
N GLN A 104 6.40 5.45 0.42
CA GLN A 104 6.60 5.93 -0.94
C GLN A 104 7.33 4.90 -1.80
N GLY A 105 8.36 4.25 -1.24
CA GLY A 105 9.13 3.22 -1.92
C GLY A 105 8.28 2.01 -2.25
N LEU A 106 7.51 1.49 -1.28
CA LEU A 106 6.56 0.41 -1.52
C LEU A 106 5.60 0.75 -2.66
N LEU A 107 4.98 1.93 -2.63
CA LEU A 107 4.05 2.37 -3.68
C LEU A 107 4.70 2.44 -5.07
N ARG A 108 5.94 2.93 -5.17
CA ARG A 108 6.70 3.00 -6.44
C ARG A 108 7.08 1.62 -6.96
N TYR A 109 7.53 0.72 -6.10
CA TYR A 109 7.86 -0.65 -6.47
C TYR A 109 6.64 -1.45 -6.99
N TRP A 110 5.42 -1.00 -6.71
CA TRP A 110 4.18 -1.62 -7.20
C TRP A 110 3.64 -1.02 -8.50
N GLU A 111 4.21 0.07 -9.02
CA GLU A 111 3.74 0.75 -10.24
C GLU A 111 3.83 -0.18 -11.47
N ASP A 112 5.03 -0.67 -11.80
CA ASP A 112 5.25 -1.59 -12.92
C ASP A 112 4.48 -2.93 -12.77
N PRO A 113 4.52 -3.62 -11.61
CA PRO A 113 3.77 -4.86 -11.44
C PRO A 113 2.26 -4.68 -11.60
N LEU A 114 1.66 -3.60 -11.07
CA LEU A 114 0.21 -3.38 -11.16
C LEU A 114 -0.23 -3.01 -12.58
N GLN A 115 0.54 -2.19 -13.29
CA GLN A 115 0.25 -1.85 -14.68
C GLN A 115 0.31 -3.11 -15.56
N HIS A 116 1.35 -3.93 -15.36
CA HIS A 116 1.50 -5.18 -16.09
C HIS A 116 0.39 -6.17 -15.73
N LEU A 117 0.11 -6.39 -14.44
CA LEU A 117 -0.96 -7.26 -13.96
C LEU A 117 -2.31 -6.85 -14.58
N THR A 118 -2.65 -5.56 -14.55
CA THR A 118 -3.90 -5.04 -15.13
C THR A 118 -4.03 -5.33 -16.62
N THR A 119 -2.92 -5.21 -17.36
CA THR A 119 -2.88 -5.52 -18.80
C THR A 119 -3.06 -7.03 -19.02
N THR A 120 -2.34 -7.85 -18.27
CA THR A 120 -2.34 -9.30 -18.40
C THR A 120 -3.70 -9.91 -18.04
N VAL A 121 -4.33 -9.50 -16.93
CA VAL A 121 -5.63 -10.07 -16.51
C VAL A 121 -6.78 -9.72 -17.44
N ARG A 122 -6.71 -8.58 -18.15
CA ARG A 122 -7.76 -8.16 -19.09
C ARG A 122 -7.90 -9.13 -20.26
N ASP A 123 -6.79 -9.71 -20.69
CA ASP A 123 -6.75 -10.58 -21.87
C ASP A 123 -6.99 -12.06 -21.50
N MET A 124 -7.11 -12.38 -20.19
CA MET A 124 -7.34 -13.72 -19.66
C MET A 124 -8.83 -14.03 -19.49
N LYS A 125 -9.33 -14.97 -20.30
CA LYS A 125 -10.72 -15.47 -20.21
C LYS A 125 -11.02 -16.26 -18.92
N GLU A 126 -9.99 -16.67 -18.20
CA GLU A 126 -10.08 -17.59 -17.07
C GLU A 126 -10.35 -16.87 -15.75
N PHE A 127 -10.13 -15.55 -15.68
CA PHE A 127 -10.40 -14.75 -14.49
C PHE A 127 -11.81 -14.14 -14.50
N PRO A 128 -12.56 -14.21 -13.38
CA PRO A 128 -13.86 -13.59 -13.26
C PRO A 128 -13.77 -12.08 -13.49
N VAL A 129 -14.80 -11.52 -14.14
CA VAL A 129 -14.90 -10.08 -14.42
C VAL A 129 -14.74 -9.24 -13.15
N ASP A 130 -15.30 -9.68 -12.02
CA ASP A 130 -15.17 -8.99 -10.74
C ASP A 130 -13.74 -9.00 -10.18
N MET A 131 -12.94 -10.02 -10.48
CA MET A 131 -11.53 -10.06 -10.11
C MET A 131 -10.73 -9.07 -10.97
N ILE A 132 -10.97 -9.05 -12.28
CA ILE A 132 -10.35 -8.10 -13.21
C ILE A 132 -10.64 -6.66 -12.79
N ARG A 133 -11.90 -6.36 -12.44
CA ARG A 133 -12.31 -5.03 -11.96
C ARG A 133 -11.59 -4.64 -10.67
N ARG A 134 -11.45 -5.57 -9.71
CA ARG A 134 -10.72 -5.31 -8.44
C ARG A 134 -9.25 -5.02 -8.69
N VAL A 135 -8.60 -5.72 -9.61
CA VAL A 135 -7.21 -5.44 -10.00
C VAL A 135 -7.06 -4.03 -10.57
N GLN A 136 -7.94 -3.64 -11.50
CA GLN A 136 -7.97 -2.28 -12.06
C GLN A 136 -8.20 -1.21 -10.99
N GLU A 137 -9.10 -1.49 -10.04
CA GLU A 137 -9.36 -0.59 -8.92
C GLU A 137 -8.13 -0.42 -8.02
N ILE A 138 -7.41 -1.50 -7.72
CA ILE A 138 -6.18 -1.44 -6.92
C ILE A 138 -5.11 -0.60 -7.65
N GLU A 139 -4.89 -0.83 -8.95
CA GLU A 139 -3.91 -0.08 -9.75
C GLU A 139 -4.21 1.42 -9.73
N TYR A 140 -5.44 1.80 -10.09
CA TYR A 140 -5.89 3.19 -10.09
C TYR A 140 -5.75 3.87 -8.73
N LYS A 141 -6.21 3.21 -7.66
CA LYS A 141 -6.17 3.79 -6.30
C LYS A 141 -4.77 3.84 -5.74
N THR A 142 -3.90 2.89 -6.09
CA THR A 142 -2.48 2.90 -5.68
C THR A 142 -1.77 4.11 -6.30
N HIS A 143 -2.04 4.43 -7.56
CA HIS A 143 -1.55 5.64 -8.21
C HIS A 143 -2.01 6.91 -7.46
N GLN A 144 -3.31 7.02 -7.15
CA GLN A 144 -3.84 8.15 -6.38
C GLN A 144 -3.22 8.27 -4.99
N LEU A 145 -3.00 7.14 -4.30
CA LEU A 145 -2.37 7.11 -2.99
C LEU A 145 -0.92 7.60 -3.07
N ARG A 146 -0.17 7.19 -4.10
CA ARG A 146 1.20 7.65 -4.35
C ARG A 146 1.26 9.17 -4.46
N GLU A 147 0.42 9.78 -5.29
CA GLU A 147 0.35 11.24 -5.42
C GLU A 147 -0.03 11.93 -4.10
N GLY A 148 -0.93 11.31 -3.32
CA GLY A 148 -1.32 11.79 -1.99
C GLY A 148 -0.15 11.78 -1.01
N VAL A 149 0.63 10.69 -0.97
CA VAL A 149 1.81 10.54 -0.11
C VAL A 149 2.90 11.54 -0.51
N GLU A 150 3.13 11.78 -1.80
CA GLU A 150 4.09 12.79 -2.27
C GLU A 150 3.72 14.20 -1.77
N LYS A 151 2.42 14.53 -1.69
CA LYS A 151 1.95 15.80 -1.11
C LYS A 151 2.17 15.86 0.40
N ILE A 152 2.02 14.73 1.11
CA ILE A 152 2.29 14.63 2.55
C ILE A 152 3.78 14.83 2.82
N ILE A 153 4.66 14.13 2.10
CA ILE A 153 6.12 14.26 2.24
C ILE A 153 6.56 15.72 2.08
N LYS A 154 6.08 16.40 1.03
CA LYS A 154 6.38 17.83 0.80
C LYS A 154 5.94 18.76 1.94
N GLN A 155 4.93 18.38 2.72
CA GLN A 155 4.47 19.16 3.88
C GLN A 155 5.21 18.80 5.18
N VAL A 156 5.60 17.54 5.36
CA VAL A 156 6.30 17.07 6.56
C VAL A 156 7.80 17.40 6.50
N GLU A 157 8.40 17.31 5.31
CA GLU A 157 9.84 17.52 5.09
C GLU A 157 10.10 18.47 3.90
N PRO A 158 9.85 19.78 4.07
CA PRO A 158 10.07 20.75 3.01
C PRO A 158 11.56 20.83 2.65
N GLY A 159 11.91 20.44 1.41
CA GLY A 159 13.27 20.53 0.87
C GLY A 159 13.96 19.19 0.63
N VAL A 160 13.38 18.07 1.04
CA VAL A 160 13.90 16.73 0.71
C VAL A 160 13.45 16.33 -0.69
N VAL A 161 14.40 16.16 -1.60
CA VAL A 161 14.19 15.54 -2.92
C VAL A 161 14.58 14.07 -2.78
N ASN A 162 13.59 13.17 -2.71
CA ASN A 162 13.86 11.74 -2.78
C ASN A 162 14.16 11.36 -4.23
N ASP A 163 15.45 11.17 -4.52
CA ASP A 163 15.95 10.69 -5.81
C ASP A 163 16.42 9.22 -5.70
N ASP A 164 15.66 8.41 -4.93
CA ASP A 164 15.99 7.01 -4.74
C ASP A 164 15.90 6.25 -6.08
N ILE A 165 16.95 5.49 -6.38
CA ILE A 165 17.04 4.68 -7.60
C ILE A 165 16.25 3.38 -7.37
N PHE A 166 15.07 3.30 -7.97
CA PHE A 166 14.24 2.10 -7.94
C PHE A 166 14.73 1.09 -9.00
N SER A 167 15.02 -0.14 -8.56
CA SER A 167 15.38 -1.22 -9.46
C SER A 167 14.15 -1.69 -10.26
N ALA A 168 14.30 -1.89 -11.57
CA ALA A 168 13.24 -2.42 -12.43
C ALA A 168 12.70 -3.76 -11.90
N TRP A 169 11.38 -3.94 -11.97
CA TRP A 169 10.72 -5.17 -11.54
C TRP A 169 11.10 -6.36 -12.44
N SER A 170 11.72 -7.38 -11.85
CA SER A 170 12.22 -8.58 -12.56
C SER A 170 11.18 -9.69 -12.74
N GLY A 171 9.97 -9.57 -12.16
CA GLY A 171 8.95 -10.62 -12.17
C GLY A 171 8.12 -10.74 -13.45
N ARG A 172 8.45 -9.97 -14.51
CA ARG A 172 7.72 -9.96 -15.78
C ARG A 172 7.68 -11.33 -16.46
N SER A 173 8.81 -12.03 -16.50
CA SER A 173 8.93 -13.33 -17.18
C SER A 173 8.05 -14.40 -16.53
N SER A 174 7.95 -14.42 -15.21
CA SER A 174 7.14 -15.41 -14.46
C SER A 174 5.63 -15.32 -14.72
N LEU A 175 5.13 -14.21 -15.28
CA LEU A 175 3.72 -14.04 -15.66
C LEU A 175 3.46 -14.27 -17.16
N GLN A 176 4.51 -14.34 -17.98
CA GLN A 176 4.42 -14.47 -19.44
C GLN A 176 4.87 -15.85 -19.93
N GLU A 177 5.84 -16.47 -19.27
CA GLU A 177 6.52 -17.69 -19.74
C GLU A 177 6.24 -18.86 -18.79
N GLY A 178 5.72 -19.97 -19.33
CA GLY A 178 5.48 -21.21 -18.57
C GLY A 178 4.20 -21.92 -18.96
N ASP A 179 3.99 -23.10 -18.36
CA ASP A 179 2.70 -23.78 -18.45
C ASP A 179 1.65 -23.08 -17.56
N LYS A 180 0.38 -23.44 -17.73
CA LYS A 180 -0.75 -22.84 -16.99
C LYS A 180 -0.56 -22.88 -15.46
N ASN A 181 0.06 -23.94 -14.93
CA ASN A 181 0.31 -24.06 -13.49
C ASN A 181 1.40 -23.06 -13.04
N SER A 182 2.43 -22.87 -13.86
CA SER A 182 3.51 -21.90 -13.60
C SER A 182 2.97 -20.47 -13.58
N HIS A 183 2.05 -20.13 -14.48
CA HIS A 183 1.38 -18.82 -14.49
C HIS A 183 0.53 -18.59 -13.24
N LEU A 184 -0.27 -19.57 -12.84
CA LEU A 184 -1.09 -19.47 -11.63
C LEU A 184 -0.23 -19.30 -10.36
N VAL A 185 0.91 -19.99 -10.26
CA VAL A 185 1.87 -19.79 -9.16
C VAL A 185 2.45 -18.36 -9.19
N GLY A 186 2.76 -17.83 -10.37
CA GLY A 186 3.19 -16.44 -10.56
C GLY A 186 2.15 -15.44 -10.02
N PHE A 187 0.88 -15.60 -10.40
CA PHE A 187 -0.22 -14.77 -9.89
C PHE A 187 -0.42 -14.92 -8.39
N TYR A 188 -0.35 -16.13 -7.86
CA TYR A 188 -0.46 -16.37 -6.42
C TYR A 188 0.59 -15.58 -5.64
N ASN A 189 1.86 -15.68 -6.03
CA ASN A 189 2.94 -14.95 -5.39
C ASN A 189 2.71 -13.44 -5.49
N LEU A 190 2.27 -12.95 -6.66
CA LEU A 190 2.01 -11.52 -6.86
C LEU A 190 0.86 -11.01 -5.97
N PHE A 191 -0.28 -11.70 -5.93
CA PHE A 191 -1.40 -11.32 -5.07
C PHE A 191 -1.07 -11.44 -3.59
N HIS A 192 -0.30 -12.47 -3.20
CA HIS A 192 0.20 -12.62 -1.84
C HIS A 192 1.03 -11.41 -1.42
N CYS A 193 2.00 -11.02 -2.26
CA CYS A 193 2.87 -9.88 -2.02
C CYS A 193 2.11 -8.55 -2.01
N LEU A 194 1.15 -8.37 -2.92
CA LEU A 194 0.32 -7.16 -3.00
C LEU A 194 -0.48 -6.97 -1.71
N ARG A 195 -1.14 -8.04 -1.24
CA ARG A 195 -1.87 -8.05 0.03
C ARG A 195 -0.97 -7.73 1.22
N ARG A 196 0.23 -8.33 1.27
CA ARG A 196 1.22 -8.08 2.33
C ARG A 196 1.65 -6.62 2.37
N ASP A 197 2.00 -6.05 1.23
CA ASP A 197 2.57 -4.70 1.16
C ASP A 197 1.52 -3.61 1.29
N THR A 198 0.31 -3.81 0.77
CA THR A 198 -0.83 -2.90 0.99
C THR A 198 -1.23 -2.84 2.46
N ASN A 199 -1.18 -3.97 3.17
CA ASN A 199 -1.34 -3.99 4.63
C ASN A 199 -0.25 -3.19 5.36
N LYS A 200 1.02 -3.30 4.92
CA LYS A 200 2.12 -2.50 5.50
C LYS A 200 1.89 -1.00 5.29
N VAL A 201 1.59 -0.60 4.05
CA VAL A 201 1.31 0.80 3.68
C VAL A 201 0.17 1.37 4.53
N ASP A 202 -0.93 0.63 4.65
CA ASP A 202 -2.09 1.07 5.43
C ASP A 202 -1.75 1.26 6.92
N ASN A 203 -1.07 0.29 7.54
CA ASN A 203 -0.66 0.40 8.94
C ASN A 203 0.33 1.55 9.17
N PHE A 204 1.31 1.73 8.28
CA PHE A 204 2.29 2.82 8.39
C PHE A 204 1.63 4.18 8.23
N LEU A 205 0.68 4.36 7.30
CA LEU A 205 -0.07 5.61 7.16
C LEU A 205 -0.93 5.92 8.40
N LYS A 206 -1.53 4.91 9.02
CA LYS A 206 -2.25 5.06 10.30
C LYS A 206 -1.32 5.52 11.42
N ILE A 207 -0.12 4.95 11.50
CA ILE A 207 0.92 5.37 12.47
C ILE A 207 1.41 6.79 12.18
N LEU A 208 1.75 7.10 10.92
CA LEU A 208 2.23 8.42 10.51
C LEU A 208 1.21 9.52 10.79
N LYS A 209 -0.07 9.27 10.51
CA LYS A 209 -1.16 10.19 10.87
C LYS A 209 -1.16 10.49 12.36
N CYS A 210 -0.97 9.49 13.21
CA CYS A 210 -0.87 9.68 14.66
C CYS A 210 0.35 10.51 15.06
N LYS A 211 1.53 10.15 14.54
CA LYS A 211 2.79 10.78 14.89
C LYS A 211 2.82 12.26 14.46
N CYS A 212 2.47 12.54 13.21
CA CYS A 212 2.56 13.87 12.62
C CYS A 212 1.47 14.84 13.10
N LEU A 213 0.34 14.35 13.63
CA LEU A 213 -0.77 15.21 14.05
C LEU A 213 -0.90 15.35 15.59
N PHE A 214 -0.44 14.36 16.36
CA PHE A 214 -0.69 14.31 17.82
C PHE A 214 0.56 14.06 18.68
N GLN A 215 1.72 13.83 18.07
CA GLN A 215 2.99 13.62 18.79
C GLN A 215 4.09 14.60 18.35
N ALA A 216 3.69 15.71 17.72
CA ALA A 216 4.59 16.82 17.37
C ALA A 216 4.90 17.69 18.59
#